data_AF-A0A1J5BR00-F1
#
_entry.id   AF-A0A1J5BR00-F1
#
_cell.length_a   1.000
_cell.length_b   1.000
_cell.length_c   1.000
_cell.angle_alpha   90.00
_cell.angle_beta   90.00
_cell.angle_gamma   90.00
#
_symmetry.space_group_name_H-M   'P 1'
#
loop_
_entity.id
_entity.type
_entity.pdbx_description
1 polymer ?
#
loop_
_entity_poly.entity_id
_entity_poly.type
_entity_poly.pdbx_seq_one_letter_code
_entity_poly.pdbx_strand_id
1 'polypeptide(L)'
;MSEFDEKMQKFFEDFKEQIPVEDGTATKVMKHIKIRNNTIRRKRIFTLSMVLTLSFLIAMSSIVPVFGRNGTLPQLISGISLEKNAMTFSGTIEAQSEVLNEIKAKGLSTSDSIIILAILDKTDVPVDKIIEMRLSGTGWGKILADLGISLSTVQQTLEQASVQVKDRVRDQNQISEQNQNSERNQGGNQNRAGNGNSQGASNTPTSTVLIIKGEIQSITLQNLTVIAITVNYTPISITNQTIIRDTSKLLPIKDLKIDDEVLVHAVNDNGTITAQTIQLFNKNNQNKGNEKNFFVVNGIVKSITTNPNILTIDTTVVAVPSDTEIKAQGKIVNFSSIKVRDRIVAKVHSSDSGNVADEITVTGNNSSKGNEGEENNGSEGQENKDNAQTKEYELRSVVVSFNYVILRIKDFENDIVVNEDTKVEKEGSGRVDVQAIQSNDTLQIHIRYDGEKYYATSVVLLTVPQHKNEAF
;
A
#
# COMPACT_ATOMS: atom_id res chain seq x y z
N MET A 1 -7.29 48.12 22.28
CA MET A 1 -8.59 47.61 21.79
C MET A 1 -8.27 46.70 20.61
N SER A 2 -9.10 45.71 20.24
CA SER A 2 -8.89 45.09 18.91
C SER A 2 -9.39 46.06 17.84
N GLU A 3 -8.79 46.06 16.65
CA GLU A 3 -9.21 46.92 15.54
C GLU A 3 -10.70 46.72 15.20
N PHE A 4 -11.20 45.49 15.37
CA PHE A 4 -12.62 45.16 15.23
C PHE A 4 -13.50 45.87 16.27
N ASP A 5 -13.04 45.99 17.51
CA ASP A 5 -13.80 46.67 18.58
C ASP A 5 -13.91 48.18 18.33
N GLU A 6 -12.84 48.79 17.81
CA GLU A 6 -12.86 50.20 17.39
C GLU A 6 -13.81 50.42 16.21
N LYS A 7 -13.79 49.53 15.21
CA LYS A 7 -14.73 49.58 14.08
C LYS A 7 -16.18 49.38 14.51
N MET A 8 -16.44 48.44 15.43
CA MET A 8 -17.79 48.18 15.95
C MET A 8 -18.31 49.32 16.83
N GLN A 9 -17.43 49.93 17.64
CA GLN A 9 -17.81 51.09 18.44
C GLN A 9 -18.12 52.28 17.53
N LYS A 10 -17.27 52.54 16.53
CA LYS A 10 -17.50 53.60 15.55
C LYS A 10 -18.79 53.36 14.76
N PHE A 11 -19.02 52.14 14.27
CA PHE A 11 -20.27 51.76 13.59
C PHE A 11 -21.51 52.00 14.46
N PHE A 12 -21.43 51.70 15.76
CA PHE A 12 -22.56 51.89 16.66
C PHE A 12 -22.83 53.37 16.97
N GLU A 13 -21.79 54.20 17.09
CA GLU A 13 -21.96 55.66 17.20
C GLU A 13 -22.55 56.25 15.91
N ASP A 14 -22.03 55.86 14.74
CA ASP A 14 -22.56 56.28 13.43
C ASP A 14 -24.03 55.84 13.23
N PHE A 15 -24.41 54.67 13.76
CA PHE A 15 -25.78 54.15 13.73
C PHE A 15 -26.72 54.91 14.68
N LYS A 16 -26.23 55.34 15.85
CA LYS A 16 -27.00 56.13 16.83
C LYS A 16 -27.35 57.52 16.29
N GLU A 17 -26.52 58.08 15.41
CA GLU A 17 -26.81 59.35 14.73
C GLU A 17 -27.94 59.23 13.69
N GLN A 18 -28.13 58.05 13.10
CA GLN A 18 -29.10 57.85 12.01
C GLN A 18 -30.50 57.47 12.49
N ILE A 19 -30.61 56.85 13.66
CA ILE A 19 -31.90 56.41 14.22
C ILE A 19 -31.95 56.82 15.69
N PRO A 20 -32.95 57.60 16.14
CA PRO A 20 -33.09 57.96 17.55
C PRO A 20 -33.42 56.72 18.38
N VAL A 21 -32.40 56.08 18.93
CA VAL A 21 -32.52 54.94 19.84
C VAL A 21 -32.79 55.47 21.24
N GLU A 22 -33.84 54.97 21.88
CA GLU A 22 -34.19 55.28 23.27
C GLU A 22 -32.97 55.04 24.20
N ASP A 23 -32.60 56.04 25.02
CA ASP A 23 -31.29 56.13 25.70
C ASP A 23 -30.96 54.92 26.61
N GLY A 24 -32.00 54.24 27.11
CA GLY A 24 -31.85 53.02 27.91
C GLY A 24 -31.30 51.81 27.14
N THR A 25 -31.55 51.74 25.83
CA THR A 25 -31.15 50.61 24.98
C THR A 25 -29.69 50.74 24.55
N ALA A 26 -29.26 51.94 24.16
CA ALA A 26 -27.86 52.21 23.81
C ALA A 26 -26.91 51.92 24.98
N THR A 27 -27.29 52.31 26.20
CA THR A 27 -26.52 52.06 27.42
C THR A 27 -26.38 50.56 27.72
N LYS A 28 -27.43 49.77 27.51
CA LYS A 28 -27.40 48.30 27.68
C LYS A 28 -26.49 47.61 26.66
N VAL A 29 -26.52 48.05 25.40
CA VAL A 29 -25.67 47.51 24.33
C VAL A 29 -24.19 47.81 24.59
N MET A 30 -23.86 49.05 24.95
CA MET A 30 -22.48 49.42 25.30
C MET A 30 -21.96 48.68 26.53
N LYS A 31 -22.82 48.46 27.54
CA LYS A 31 -22.47 47.62 28.69
C LYS A 31 -22.16 46.17 28.28
N HIS A 32 -22.93 45.59 27.36
CA HIS A 32 -22.68 44.24 26.84
C HIS A 32 -21.38 44.15 26.03
N ILE A 33 -21.09 45.14 25.17
CA ILE A 33 -19.84 45.21 24.41
C ILE A 33 -18.64 45.29 25.36
N LYS A 34 -18.72 46.13 26.40
CA LYS A 34 -17.63 46.30 27.38
C LYS A 34 -17.40 45.04 28.23
N ILE A 35 -18.47 44.35 28.64
CA ILE A 35 -18.38 43.07 29.37
C ILE A 35 -17.77 41.98 28.49
N ARG A 36 -18.18 41.90 27.21
CA ARG A 36 -17.64 40.93 26.25
C ARG A 36 -16.15 41.15 26.02
N ASN A 37 -15.71 42.40 25.85
CA ASN A 37 -14.30 42.74 25.64
C ASN A 37 -13.44 42.45 26.86
N ASN A 38 -13.93 42.74 28.07
CA ASN A 38 -13.21 42.37 29.29
C ASN A 38 -13.09 40.85 29.46
N THR A 39 -14.11 40.09 29.09
CA THR A 39 -14.07 38.62 29.11
C THR A 39 -13.06 38.07 28.09
N ILE A 40 -13.03 38.61 26.87
CA ILE A 40 -12.05 38.22 25.84
C ILE A 40 -10.63 38.57 26.27
N ARG A 41 -10.42 39.76 26.86
CA ARG A 41 -9.10 40.18 27.36
C ARG A 41 -8.62 39.30 28.51
N ARG A 42 -9.49 38.95 29.46
CA ARG A 42 -9.16 38.02 30.55
C ARG A 42 -8.84 36.62 30.01
N LYS A 43 -9.60 36.12 29.04
CA LYS A 43 -9.30 34.84 28.37
C LYS A 43 -7.94 34.88 27.68
N ARG A 44 -7.62 35.95 26.93
CA ARG A 44 -6.32 36.12 26.28
C ARG A 44 -5.16 36.18 27.28
N ILE A 45 -5.30 36.94 28.36
CA ILE A 45 -4.27 37.03 29.42
C ILE A 45 -4.09 35.66 30.09
N PHE A 46 -5.18 34.96 30.39
CA PHE A 46 -5.12 33.62 30.97
C PHE A 46 -4.45 32.61 30.04
N THR A 47 -4.81 32.59 28.76
CA THR A 47 -4.16 31.71 27.77
C THR A 47 -2.69 32.05 27.58
N LEU A 48 -2.33 33.34 27.53
CA LEU A 48 -0.94 33.76 27.39
C LEU A 48 -0.12 33.37 28.62
N SER A 49 -0.67 33.58 29.82
CA SER A 49 -0.06 33.16 31.08
C SER A 49 0.13 31.65 31.11
N MET A 50 -0.89 30.88 30.72
CA MET A 50 -0.84 29.42 30.69
C MET A 50 0.24 28.92 29.71
N VAL A 51 0.29 29.49 28.51
CA VAL A 51 1.34 29.19 27.51
C VAL A 51 2.71 29.52 28.08
N LEU A 52 2.89 30.69 28.70
CA LEU A 52 4.18 31.08 29.28
C LEU A 52 4.63 30.14 30.40
N THR A 53 3.72 29.78 31.32
CA THR A 53 4.02 28.79 32.37
C THR A 53 4.33 27.43 31.79
N LEU A 54 3.61 26.99 30.75
CA LEU A 54 3.87 25.72 30.10
C LEU A 54 5.23 25.73 29.39
N SER A 55 5.58 26.82 28.69
CA SER A 55 6.89 27.01 28.08
C SER A 55 8.01 27.01 29.10
N PHE A 56 7.82 27.67 30.25
CA PHE A 56 8.81 27.66 31.34
C PHE A 56 8.95 26.27 31.97
N LEU A 57 7.85 25.55 32.17
CA LEU A 57 7.87 24.17 32.67
C LEU A 57 8.61 23.24 31.70
N ILE A 58 8.36 23.41 30.39
CA ILE A 58 9.05 22.68 29.32
C ILE A 58 10.55 23.02 29.34
N ALA A 59 10.92 24.30 29.43
CA ALA A 59 12.31 24.74 29.49
C ALA A 59 13.04 24.16 30.71
N MET A 60 12.44 24.20 31.91
CA MET A 60 13.05 23.61 33.11
C MET A 60 13.15 22.08 33.01
N SER A 61 12.17 21.42 32.40
CA SER A 61 12.16 19.96 32.20
C SER A 61 13.16 19.46 31.15
N SER A 62 13.77 20.37 30.39
CA SER A 62 14.77 20.06 29.37
C SER A 62 16.19 19.90 29.94
N ILE A 63 16.45 20.41 31.15
CA ILE A 63 17.78 20.46 31.77
C ILE A 63 17.97 19.35 32.81
N VAL A 64 16.91 18.99 33.55
CA VAL A 64 16.99 17.96 34.60
C VAL A 64 16.15 16.75 34.19
N PRO A 65 16.67 15.51 34.26
CA PRO A 65 15.90 14.31 33.98
C PRO A 65 14.76 14.17 35.00
N VAL A 66 13.55 14.54 34.60
CA VAL A 66 12.35 14.48 35.44
C VAL A 66 11.87 13.03 35.61
N PHE A 67 12.27 12.13 34.72
CA PHE A 67 11.76 10.75 34.65
C PHE A 67 12.85 9.67 34.78
N GLY A 68 13.93 9.95 35.52
CA GLY A 68 14.96 8.95 35.83
C GLY A 68 15.56 8.30 34.58
N ARG A 69 15.28 7.00 34.36
CA ARG A 69 15.77 6.22 33.21
C ARG A 69 15.13 6.61 31.87
N ASN A 70 14.03 7.36 31.87
CA ASN A 70 13.41 7.87 30.65
C ASN A 70 13.95 9.24 30.20
N GLY A 71 14.83 9.85 31.01
CA GLY A 71 15.49 11.10 30.65
C GLY A 71 14.66 12.36 30.90
N THR A 72 14.88 13.37 30.07
CA THR A 72 14.17 14.67 30.09
C THR A 72 12.78 14.53 29.46
N LEU A 73 11.88 15.50 29.70
CA LEU A 73 10.55 15.45 29.10
C LEU A 73 10.58 15.43 27.55
N PRO A 74 11.42 16.22 26.86
CA PRO A 74 11.57 16.11 25.40
C PRO A 74 12.00 14.70 24.95
N GLN A 75 12.90 14.05 25.70
CA GLN A 75 13.32 12.68 25.43
C GLN A 75 12.17 11.69 25.62
N LEU A 76 11.37 11.81 26.68
CA LEU A 76 10.17 10.99 26.87
C LEU A 76 9.18 11.13 25.70
N ILE A 77 8.88 12.37 25.29
CA ILE A 77 7.96 12.64 24.16
C ILE A 77 8.51 12.02 22.86
N SER A 78 9.82 12.16 22.63
CA SER A 78 10.50 11.59 21.47
C SER A 78 10.42 10.06 21.49
N GLY A 79 10.63 9.45 22.65
CA GLY A 79 10.50 8.00 22.85
C GLY A 79 9.10 7.49 22.56
N ILE A 80 8.06 8.15 23.10
CA ILE A 80 6.65 7.79 22.85
C ILE A 80 6.31 7.93 21.37
N SER A 81 6.75 9.02 20.72
CA SER A 81 6.53 9.22 19.29
C SER A 81 7.19 8.12 18.46
N LEU A 82 8.40 7.69 18.84
CA LEU A 82 9.13 6.64 18.14
C LEU A 82 8.47 5.27 18.32
N GLU A 83 8.07 4.93 19.55
CA GLU A 83 7.32 3.69 19.83
C GLU A 83 6.02 3.65 19.03
N LYS A 84 5.27 4.76 19.00
CA LYS A 84 4.04 4.86 18.20
C LYS A 84 4.31 4.63 16.71
N ASN A 85 5.35 5.27 16.15
CA ASN A 85 5.71 5.11 14.75
C ASN A 85 6.12 3.67 14.43
N ALA A 86 6.89 3.02 15.31
CA ALA A 86 7.27 1.62 15.17
C ALA A 86 6.08 0.66 15.30
N MET A 87 5.11 0.97 16.18
CA MET A 87 3.86 0.21 16.30
C MET A 87 3.01 0.32 15.03
N THR A 88 2.96 1.48 14.38
CA THR A 88 2.21 1.68 13.13
C THR A 88 3.04 1.44 11.87
N PHE A 89 4.31 1.02 12.02
CA PHE A 89 5.19 0.79 10.89
C PHE A 89 4.62 -0.29 9.99
N SER A 90 4.65 -0.03 8.68
CA SER A 90 4.34 -1.01 7.66
C SER A 90 5.37 -0.86 6.54
N GLY A 91 6.18 -1.89 6.32
CA GLY A 91 7.35 -1.81 5.45
C GLY A 91 8.29 -2.99 5.66
N THR A 92 9.48 -2.89 5.07
CA THR A 92 10.51 -3.93 5.11
C THR A 92 11.83 -3.34 5.59
N ILE A 93 12.41 -3.92 6.64
CA ILE A 93 13.76 -3.57 7.13
C ILE A 93 14.69 -4.76 6.92
N GLU A 94 15.84 -4.51 6.31
CA GLU A 94 16.91 -5.48 6.10
C GLU A 94 17.91 -5.48 7.25
N ALA A 95 18.32 -6.66 7.70
CA ALA A 95 19.29 -6.84 8.77
C ALA A 95 20.14 -8.09 8.57
N GLN A 96 21.33 -8.10 9.19
CA GLN A 96 22.13 -9.31 9.31
C GLN A 96 21.44 -10.34 10.22
N SER A 97 21.63 -11.62 9.93
CA SER A 97 20.90 -12.70 10.62
C SER A 97 21.26 -12.82 12.10
N GLU A 98 22.52 -12.54 12.42
CA GLU A 98 23.12 -12.56 13.75
C GLU A 98 22.43 -11.53 14.65
N VAL A 99 22.23 -10.32 14.12
CA VAL A 99 21.55 -9.20 14.81
C VAL A 99 20.12 -9.58 15.16
N LEU A 100 19.36 -10.16 14.22
CA LEU A 100 17.97 -10.53 14.51
C LEU A 100 17.89 -11.67 15.53
N ASN A 101 18.78 -12.66 15.43
CA ASN A 101 18.82 -13.76 16.38
C ASN A 101 19.11 -13.27 17.80
N GLU A 102 20.00 -12.28 17.94
CA GLU A 102 20.28 -11.65 19.23
C GLU A 102 19.06 -10.90 19.79
N ILE A 103 18.39 -10.08 18.99
CA ILE A 103 17.16 -9.37 19.38
C ILE A 103 16.07 -10.35 19.84
N LYS A 104 15.86 -11.44 19.07
CA LYS A 104 14.89 -12.50 19.37
C LYS A 104 15.24 -13.23 20.68
N ALA A 105 16.51 -13.60 20.88
CA ALA A 105 16.95 -14.32 22.07
C ALA A 105 16.71 -13.55 23.36
N LYS A 106 16.64 -12.21 23.29
CA LYS A 106 16.42 -11.32 24.43
C LYS A 106 14.95 -11.05 24.72
N GLY A 107 14.03 -11.59 23.92
CA GLY A 107 12.59 -11.45 24.14
C GLY A 107 12.06 -10.02 24.01
N LEU A 108 12.71 -9.20 23.19
CA LEU A 108 12.30 -7.82 22.95
C LEU A 108 10.98 -7.75 22.17
N SER A 109 10.21 -6.68 22.37
CA SER A 109 8.96 -6.48 21.64
C SER A 109 9.21 -6.22 20.15
N THR A 110 8.17 -6.38 19.32
CA THR A 110 8.23 -6.04 17.90
C THR A 110 8.61 -4.58 17.66
N SER A 111 8.00 -3.64 18.38
CA SER A 111 8.34 -2.22 18.27
C SER A 111 9.79 -1.95 18.65
N ASP A 112 10.29 -2.59 19.71
CA ASP A 112 11.70 -2.46 20.09
C ASP A 112 12.62 -3.00 19.00
N SER A 113 12.27 -4.14 18.40
CA SER A 113 13.05 -4.76 17.32
C SER A 113 13.14 -3.84 16.10
N ILE A 114 12.01 -3.27 15.68
CA ILE A 114 11.94 -2.31 14.56
C ILE A 114 12.80 -1.07 14.84
N ILE A 115 12.73 -0.52 16.06
CA ILE A 115 13.51 0.67 16.44
C ILE A 115 15.01 0.35 16.46
N ILE A 116 15.41 -0.80 17.02
CA ILE A 116 16.82 -1.22 17.06
C ILE A 116 17.37 -1.35 15.65
N LEU A 117 16.65 -2.03 14.76
CA LEU A 117 17.11 -2.17 13.38
C LEU A 117 17.21 -0.81 12.66
N ALA A 118 16.25 0.08 12.87
CA ALA A 118 16.29 1.42 12.29
C ALA A 118 17.45 2.28 12.83
N ILE A 119 17.88 2.05 14.09
CA ILE A 119 19.07 2.67 14.67
C ILE A 119 20.35 2.08 14.06
N LEU A 120 20.44 0.75 13.92
CA LEU A 120 21.60 0.06 13.38
C LEU A 120 21.85 0.41 11.91
N ASP A 121 20.81 0.67 11.12
CA ASP A 121 20.95 1.14 9.73
C ASP A 121 21.71 2.47 9.61
N LYS A 122 21.73 3.28 10.67
CA LYS A 122 22.32 4.63 10.66
C LYS A 122 23.53 4.78 11.57
N THR A 123 23.91 3.73 12.29
CA THR A 123 24.97 3.82 13.29
C THR A 123 25.79 2.54 13.38
N ASP A 124 27.08 2.70 13.66
CA ASP A 124 27.98 1.59 13.98
C ASP A 124 27.90 1.18 15.46
N VAL A 125 26.81 1.53 16.15
CA VAL A 125 26.64 1.20 17.57
C VAL A 125 26.41 -0.31 17.69
N PRO A 126 27.18 -1.03 18.51
CA PRO A 126 26.96 -2.45 18.74
C PRO A 126 25.53 -2.75 19.22
N VAL A 127 24.89 -3.76 18.62
CA VAL A 127 23.49 -4.12 18.91
C VAL A 127 23.29 -4.51 20.38
N ASP A 128 24.25 -5.22 20.97
CA ASP A 128 24.27 -5.64 22.37
C ASP A 128 24.15 -4.45 23.32
N LYS A 129 24.85 -3.35 23.02
CA LYS A 129 24.78 -2.10 23.78
C LYS A 129 23.38 -1.49 23.74
N ILE A 130 22.75 -1.42 22.57
CA ILE A 130 21.39 -0.86 22.42
C ILE A 130 20.38 -1.72 23.20
N ILE A 131 20.50 -3.04 23.07
CA ILE A 131 19.69 -4.02 23.78
C ILE A 131 19.88 -3.88 25.30
N GLU A 132 21.12 -3.79 25.80
CA GLU A 132 21.42 -3.62 27.22
C GLU A 132 20.79 -2.33 27.77
N MET A 133 20.95 -1.21 27.05
CA MET A 133 20.32 0.05 27.42
C MET A 133 18.80 -0.11 27.50
N ARG A 134 18.16 -0.78 26.54
CA ARG A 134 16.71 -1.01 26.55
C ARG A 134 16.27 -1.92 27.71
N LEU A 135 16.94 -3.04 27.91
CA LEU A 135 16.63 -4.01 28.98
C LEU A 135 16.89 -3.44 30.38
N SER A 136 17.79 -2.48 30.52
CA SER A 136 17.98 -1.72 31.77
C SER A 136 16.79 -0.79 32.09
N GLY A 137 15.78 -0.71 31.23
CA GLY A 137 14.61 0.16 31.39
C GLY A 137 14.85 1.59 30.94
N THR A 138 15.86 1.83 30.09
CA THR A 138 16.08 3.15 29.48
C THR A 138 15.05 3.40 28.39
N GLY A 139 14.42 4.57 28.40
CA GLY A 139 13.44 4.98 27.40
C GLY A 139 14.11 5.35 26.07
N TRP A 140 13.44 5.12 24.94
CA TRP A 140 14.01 5.32 23.60
C TRP A 140 14.58 6.71 23.36
N GLY A 141 13.92 7.79 23.78
CA GLY A 141 14.46 9.12 23.56
C GLY A 141 15.73 9.42 24.37
N LYS A 142 15.92 8.77 25.52
CA LYS A 142 17.20 8.83 26.25
C LYS A 142 18.25 7.97 25.56
N ILE A 143 17.91 6.76 25.09
CA ILE A 143 18.82 5.92 24.30
C ILE A 143 19.34 6.69 23.09
N LEU A 144 18.45 7.33 22.32
CA LEU A 144 18.83 8.14 21.16
C LEU A 144 19.76 9.31 21.55
N ALA A 145 19.45 10.03 22.63
CA ALA A 145 20.29 11.13 23.10
C ALA A 145 21.69 10.66 23.55
N ASP A 146 21.76 9.55 24.32
CA ASP A 146 23.00 8.97 24.81
C ASP A 146 23.87 8.40 23.67
N LEU A 147 23.25 7.97 22.56
CA LEU A 147 23.93 7.53 21.34
C LEU A 147 24.23 8.67 20.35
N GLY A 148 23.77 9.89 20.61
CA GLY A 148 23.95 11.03 19.71
C GLY A 148 23.12 10.94 18.41
N ILE A 149 22.01 10.21 18.43
CA ILE A 149 21.15 9.95 17.27
C ILE A 149 19.92 10.88 17.33
N SER A 150 19.61 11.54 16.22
CA SER A 150 18.40 12.36 16.15
C SER A 150 17.14 11.50 15.93
N LEU A 151 16.01 11.89 16.53
CA LEU A 151 14.73 11.24 16.31
C LEU A 151 14.35 11.23 14.82
N SER A 152 14.57 12.36 14.13
CA SER A 152 14.28 12.52 12.71
C SER A 152 15.05 11.52 11.84
N THR A 153 16.29 11.18 12.20
CA THR A 153 17.09 10.18 11.48
C THR A 153 16.41 8.81 11.51
N VAL A 154 15.98 8.36 12.69
CA VAL A 154 15.31 7.05 12.83
C VAL A 154 13.94 7.06 12.15
N GLN A 155 13.18 8.16 12.27
CA GLN A 155 11.89 8.31 11.58
C GLN A 155 12.05 8.25 10.06
N GLN A 156 13.07 8.91 9.51
CA GLN A 156 13.38 8.87 8.08
C GLN A 156 13.76 7.45 7.64
N THR A 157 14.53 6.70 8.43
CA THR A 157 14.82 5.29 8.13
C THR A 157 13.54 4.46 8.04
N LEU A 158 12.63 4.62 9.01
CA LEU A 158 11.35 3.92 9.00
C LEU A 158 10.49 4.32 7.79
N GLU A 159 10.44 5.60 7.45
CA GLU A 159 9.70 6.07 6.28
C GLU A 159 10.29 5.56 4.97
N GLN A 160 11.62 5.55 4.83
CA GLN A 160 12.31 4.98 3.68
C GLN A 160 12.05 3.47 3.56
N ALA A 161 12.11 2.73 4.67
CA ALA A 161 11.79 1.31 4.72
C ALA A 161 10.32 1.01 4.37
N SER A 162 9.40 1.96 4.62
CA SER A 162 8.01 1.88 4.17
C SER A 162 7.83 2.19 2.68
N VAL A 163 8.64 3.10 2.11
CA VAL A 163 8.54 3.52 0.70
C VAL A 163 9.24 2.54 -0.24
N GLN A 164 10.42 2.02 0.11
CA GLN A 164 11.20 1.11 -0.74
C GLN A 164 10.43 -0.14 -1.16
N VAL A 165 9.44 -0.57 -0.37
CA VAL A 165 8.56 -1.68 -0.72
C VAL A 165 7.69 -1.37 -1.94
N LYS A 166 7.24 -0.13 -2.10
CA LYS A 166 6.46 0.30 -3.27
C LYS A 166 7.31 0.33 -4.54
N ASP A 167 8.58 0.69 -4.41
CA ASP A 167 9.50 0.83 -5.55
C ASP A 167 10.16 -0.49 -5.95
N ARG A 168 10.49 -1.40 -5.02
CA ARG A 168 11.11 -2.71 -5.35
C ARG A 168 10.19 -3.63 -6.16
N VAL A 169 8.87 -3.50 -6.03
CA VAL A 169 7.90 -4.20 -6.90
C VAL A 169 8.04 -3.75 -8.36
N ARG A 170 8.53 -2.52 -8.59
CA ARG A 170 8.81 -1.98 -9.92
C ARG A 170 10.05 -2.62 -10.54
N ASP A 171 11.10 -2.84 -9.74
CA ASP A 171 12.42 -3.27 -10.20
C ASP A 171 12.56 -4.81 -10.32
N GLN A 172 11.90 -5.60 -9.44
CA GLN A 172 11.92 -7.07 -9.57
C GLN A 172 11.25 -7.59 -10.85
N ASN A 173 10.30 -6.83 -11.40
CA ASN A 173 9.73 -7.12 -12.71
C ASN A 173 10.72 -6.87 -13.87
N GLN A 174 11.75 -6.02 -13.69
CA GLN A 174 12.77 -5.73 -14.72
C GLN A 174 13.92 -6.75 -14.70
N ILE A 175 14.35 -7.23 -13.53
CA ILE A 175 15.48 -8.17 -13.41
C ILE A 175 15.15 -9.55 -14.01
N SER A 176 13.87 -9.94 -13.99
CA SER A 176 13.39 -11.17 -14.63
C SER A 176 13.57 -11.17 -16.16
N GLU A 177 13.60 -10.00 -16.80
CA GLU A 177 13.77 -9.85 -18.25
C GLU A 177 15.25 -9.83 -18.68
N GLN A 178 16.16 -9.36 -17.82
CA GLN A 178 17.59 -9.27 -18.16
C GLN A 178 18.32 -10.62 -18.07
N ASN A 179 17.82 -11.54 -17.24
CA ASN A 179 18.36 -12.91 -17.13
C ASN A 179 17.95 -13.80 -18.32
N GLN A 180 16.78 -13.57 -18.95
CA GLN A 180 16.39 -14.33 -20.14
C GLN A 180 17.17 -13.93 -21.41
N ASN A 181 17.72 -12.70 -21.46
CA ASN A 181 18.56 -12.25 -22.59
C ASN A 181 20.04 -12.60 -22.44
N SER A 182 20.54 -12.85 -21.22
CA SER A 182 21.94 -13.25 -21.00
C SER A 182 22.20 -14.72 -21.34
N GLU A 183 21.19 -15.59 -21.23
CA GLU A 183 21.31 -17.01 -21.63
C GLU A 183 21.34 -17.22 -23.15
N ARG A 184 20.93 -16.22 -23.96
CA ARG A 184 20.96 -16.30 -25.43
C ARG A 184 22.31 -15.92 -26.05
N ASN A 185 23.21 -15.27 -25.31
CA ASN A 185 24.48 -14.74 -25.85
C ASN A 185 25.75 -15.47 -25.39
N GLN A 186 25.65 -16.55 -24.60
CA GLN A 186 26.82 -17.35 -24.18
C GLN A 186 27.09 -18.61 -25.05
N GLY A 187 26.56 -18.64 -26.27
CA GLY A 187 26.69 -19.76 -27.21
C GLY A 187 27.95 -19.80 -28.08
N GLY A 188 28.98 -18.98 -27.84
CA GLY A 188 30.13 -18.98 -28.76
C GLY A 188 31.38 -18.24 -28.30
N ASN A 189 32.19 -18.86 -27.43
CA ASN A 189 33.65 -18.77 -27.53
C ASN A 189 34.33 -19.80 -26.61
N GLN A 190 34.50 -21.03 -27.10
CA GLN A 190 35.43 -21.99 -26.50
C GLN A 190 36.75 -21.90 -27.27
N ASN A 191 37.81 -21.41 -26.61
CA ASN A 191 39.22 -21.83 -26.74
C ASN A 191 40.17 -20.67 -26.40
N ARG A 192 40.49 -20.51 -25.11
CA ARG A 192 41.79 -19.95 -24.70
C ARG A 192 42.19 -20.48 -23.33
N ALA A 193 43.06 -21.48 -23.34
CA ALA A 193 43.74 -21.99 -22.15
C ALA A 193 44.64 -20.88 -21.59
N GLY A 194 44.22 -20.28 -20.49
CA GLY A 194 44.98 -19.32 -19.70
C GLY A 194 45.03 -19.81 -18.26
N ASN A 195 46.17 -20.40 -17.89
CA ASN A 195 46.51 -20.83 -16.54
C ASN A 195 46.68 -19.58 -15.65
N GLY A 196 45.63 -19.23 -14.90
CA GLY A 196 45.59 -18.08 -14.00
C GLY A 196 45.11 -18.53 -12.63
N ASN A 197 46.03 -18.54 -11.67
CA ASN A 197 45.83 -18.94 -10.29
C ASN A 197 45.03 -17.84 -9.55
N SER A 198 43.69 -17.85 -9.67
CA SER A 198 42.82 -16.95 -8.90
C SER A 198 42.44 -17.61 -7.58
N GLN A 199 43.02 -17.09 -6.48
CA GLN A 199 42.59 -17.40 -5.12
C GLN A 199 41.08 -17.16 -4.99
N GLY A 200 40.34 -18.23 -4.69
CA GLY A 200 38.89 -18.21 -4.53
C GLY A 200 38.48 -17.33 -3.35
N ALA A 201 37.95 -16.15 -3.65
CA ALA A 201 37.08 -15.45 -2.74
C ALA A 201 35.85 -16.34 -2.51
N SER A 202 35.73 -16.89 -1.31
CA SER A 202 34.52 -17.59 -0.86
C SER A 202 33.37 -16.60 -0.86
N ASN A 203 32.66 -16.50 -1.97
CA ASN A 203 31.37 -15.82 -2.08
C ASN A 203 30.34 -16.70 -1.38
N THR A 204 30.44 -16.84 -0.07
CA THR A 204 29.38 -17.45 0.73
C THR A 204 28.18 -16.51 0.62
N PRO A 205 27.05 -16.93 0.02
CA PRO A 205 25.89 -16.08 -0.11
C PRO A 205 25.45 -15.65 1.29
N THR A 206 25.58 -14.36 1.59
CA THR A 206 25.11 -13.79 2.85
C THR A 206 23.59 -13.71 2.77
N SER A 207 22.91 -14.67 3.40
CA SER A 207 21.47 -14.59 3.59
C SER A 207 21.13 -13.31 4.36
N THR A 208 20.20 -12.52 3.84
CA THR A 208 19.73 -11.31 4.52
C THR A 208 18.43 -11.60 5.24
N VAL A 209 18.22 -10.98 6.38
CA VAL A 209 16.99 -11.15 7.16
C VAL A 209 16.09 -9.93 6.96
N LEU A 210 14.81 -10.19 6.77
CA LEU A 210 13.77 -9.21 6.50
C LEU A 210 12.77 -9.20 7.65
N ILE A 211 12.44 -8.01 8.15
CA ILE A 211 11.25 -7.79 8.97
C ILE A 211 10.21 -7.09 8.10
N ILE A 212 9.10 -7.77 7.82
CA ILE A 212 8.00 -7.27 6.99
C ILE A 212 6.77 -7.13 7.86
N LYS A 213 6.22 -5.92 8.01
CA LYS A 213 4.97 -5.70 8.74
C LYS A 213 3.87 -5.18 7.82
N GLY A 214 2.72 -5.84 7.75
CA GLY A 214 1.59 -5.40 6.93
C GLY A 214 0.41 -6.35 6.99
N GLU A 215 -0.62 -6.08 6.19
CA GLU A 215 -1.76 -6.97 6.02
C GLU A 215 -1.44 -8.06 4.98
N ILE A 216 -1.94 -9.28 5.20
CA ILE A 216 -1.88 -10.34 4.19
C ILE A 216 -2.81 -9.94 3.03
N GLN A 217 -2.23 -9.71 1.86
CA GLN A 217 -2.94 -9.29 0.65
C GLN A 217 -3.41 -10.48 -0.19
N SER A 218 -2.66 -11.59 -0.16
CA SER A 218 -3.01 -12.81 -0.88
C SER A 218 -2.39 -14.03 -0.23
N ILE A 219 -3.04 -15.18 -0.41
CA ILE A 219 -2.57 -16.49 0.05
C ILE A 219 -2.49 -17.42 -1.16
N THR A 220 -1.31 -17.97 -1.43
CA THR A 220 -1.08 -18.92 -2.52
C THR A 220 -1.16 -20.35 -1.99
N LEU A 221 -2.03 -21.16 -2.58
CA LEU A 221 -2.25 -22.55 -2.21
C LEU A 221 -1.68 -23.50 -3.26
N GLN A 222 -1.08 -24.61 -2.83
CA GLN A 222 -0.78 -25.77 -3.65
C GLN A 222 -1.32 -27.01 -2.95
N ASN A 223 -2.20 -27.76 -3.61
CA ASN A 223 -2.86 -28.94 -3.02
C ASN A 223 -3.48 -28.66 -1.63
N LEU A 224 -4.23 -27.55 -1.51
CA LEU A 224 -4.84 -27.09 -0.25
C LEU A 224 -3.85 -26.72 0.87
N THR A 225 -2.56 -26.65 0.57
CA THR A 225 -1.52 -26.22 1.51
C THR A 225 -1.07 -24.81 1.16
N VAL A 226 -1.00 -23.92 2.14
CA VAL A 226 -0.44 -22.57 1.94
C VAL A 226 1.06 -22.69 1.70
N ILE A 227 1.52 -22.23 0.54
CA ILE A 227 2.94 -22.24 0.16
C ILE A 227 3.55 -20.84 0.14
N ALA A 228 2.74 -19.79 0.04
CA ALA A 228 3.19 -18.42 0.11
C ALA A 228 2.07 -17.48 0.55
N ILE A 229 2.46 -16.34 1.13
CA ILE A 229 1.60 -15.19 1.39
C ILE A 229 2.22 -13.96 0.76
N THR A 230 1.42 -12.96 0.44
CA THR A 230 1.91 -11.64 0.03
C THR A 230 1.61 -10.65 1.14
N VAL A 231 2.64 -10.01 1.69
CA VAL A 231 2.51 -8.97 2.72
C VAL A 231 3.21 -7.72 2.21
N ASN A 232 2.50 -6.59 2.16
CA ASN A 232 2.98 -5.37 1.51
C ASN A 232 3.61 -5.63 0.14
N TYR A 233 2.89 -6.30 -0.75
CA TYR A 233 3.35 -6.62 -2.11
C TYR A 233 4.62 -7.47 -2.19
N THR A 234 5.11 -7.98 -1.07
CA THR A 234 6.28 -8.85 -1.00
C THR A 234 5.79 -10.29 -0.90
N PRO A 235 6.03 -11.14 -1.92
CA PRO A 235 5.71 -12.55 -1.83
C PRO A 235 6.68 -13.24 -0.86
N ILE A 236 6.14 -14.00 0.07
CA ILE A 236 6.87 -14.67 1.13
C ILE A 236 6.49 -16.15 1.11
N SER A 237 7.46 -17.00 0.82
CA SER A 237 7.31 -18.45 0.89
C SER A 237 7.12 -18.89 2.34
N ILE A 238 6.18 -19.80 2.54
CA ILE A 238 5.92 -20.45 3.83
C ILE A 238 6.33 -21.91 3.73
N THR A 239 7.04 -22.40 4.74
CA THR A 239 7.46 -23.80 4.83
C THR A 239 6.87 -24.45 6.08
N ASN A 240 7.03 -25.76 6.22
CA ASN A 240 6.68 -26.47 7.45
C ASN A 240 7.53 -26.08 8.67
N GLN A 241 8.63 -25.34 8.47
CA GLN A 241 9.48 -24.80 9.53
C GLN A 241 9.03 -23.41 9.98
N THR A 242 8.13 -22.75 9.25
CA THR A 242 7.62 -21.43 9.61
C THR A 242 6.78 -21.52 10.89
N ILE A 243 7.17 -20.74 11.90
CA ILE A 243 6.46 -20.67 13.18
C ILE A 243 5.40 -19.57 13.10
N ILE A 244 4.12 -19.92 13.30
CA ILE A 244 3.02 -18.96 13.25
C ILE A 244 2.46 -18.79 14.65
N ARG A 245 2.30 -17.54 15.09
CA ARG A 245 1.85 -17.21 16.45
C ARG A 245 0.83 -16.08 16.46
N ASP A 246 -0.21 -16.22 17.26
CA ASP A 246 -0.99 -15.09 17.77
C ASP A 246 -0.57 -14.86 19.21
N THR A 247 0.05 -13.70 19.44
CA THR A 247 0.66 -13.32 20.71
C THR A 247 1.61 -14.43 21.21
N SER A 248 1.20 -15.25 22.17
CA SER A 248 1.95 -16.38 22.72
C SER A 248 1.48 -17.77 22.26
N LYS A 249 0.38 -17.85 21.50
CA LYS A 249 -0.24 -19.10 21.07
C LYS A 249 0.28 -19.49 19.68
N LEU A 250 0.81 -20.71 19.55
CA LEU A 250 1.13 -21.28 18.24
C LEU A 250 -0.16 -21.53 17.46
N LEU A 251 -0.17 -21.11 16.20
CA LEU A 251 -1.28 -21.32 15.27
C LEU A 251 -0.87 -22.24 14.12
N PRO A 252 -1.78 -23.09 13.62
CA PRO A 252 -1.57 -23.78 12.37
C PRO A 252 -1.65 -22.81 11.18
N ILE A 253 -0.99 -23.15 10.08
CA ILE A 253 -0.93 -22.32 8.86
C ILE A 253 -2.28 -21.98 8.25
N LYS A 254 -3.26 -22.87 8.41
CA LYS A 254 -4.64 -22.67 7.92
C LYS A 254 -5.38 -21.53 8.63
N ASP A 255 -4.88 -21.07 9.78
CA ASP A 255 -5.51 -19.98 10.53
C ASP A 255 -5.11 -18.59 9.98
N LEU A 256 -4.16 -18.52 9.02
CA LEU A 256 -3.84 -17.29 8.31
C LEU A 256 -4.94 -16.92 7.33
N LYS A 257 -5.35 -15.65 7.33
CA LYS A 257 -6.39 -15.10 6.46
C LYS A 257 -5.90 -13.85 5.76
N ILE A 258 -6.52 -13.55 4.61
CA ILE A 258 -6.39 -12.24 3.98
C ILE A 258 -6.89 -11.19 4.99
N ASP A 259 -6.26 -10.01 4.96
CA ASP A 259 -6.47 -8.89 5.88
C ASP A 259 -5.92 -9.08 7.32
N ASP A 260 -5.37 -10.24 7.66
CA ASP A 260 -4.65 -10.41 8.92
C ASP A 260 -3.44 -9.47 8.93
N GLU A 261 -3.35 -8.63 9.97
CA GLU A 261 -2.15 -7.82 10.19
C GLU A 261 -1.06 -8.73 10.78
N VAL A 262 0.05 -8.82 10.08
CA VAL A 262 1.16 -9.71 10.44
C VAL A 262 2.49 -8.97 10.49
N LEU A 263 3.39 -9.48 11.33
CA LEU A 263 4.82 -9.22 11.28
C LEU A 263 5.51 -10.52 10.91
N VAL A 264 6.16 -10.49 9.75
CA VAL A 264 6.89 -11.62 9.22
C VAL A 264 8.38 -11.38 9.41
N HIS A 265 9.03 -12.29 10.12
CA HIS A 265 10.47 -12.44 10.11
C HIS A 265 10.83 -13.45 9.03
N ALA A 266 11.49 -13.00 7.97
CA ALA A 266 11.84 -13.82 6.82
C ALA A 266 13.35 -13.80 6.54
N VAL A 267 13.85 -14.79 5.82
CA VAL A 267 15.20 -14.81 5.25
C VAL A 267 15.07 -14.67 3.75
N ASN A 268 15.81 -13.73 3.17
CA ASN A 268 16.03 -13.65 1.74
C ASN A 268 17.31 -14.40 1.40
N ASP A 269 17.14 -15.57 0.80
CA ASP A 269 18.22 -16.39 0.28
C ASP A 269 18.15 -16.38 -1.26
N ASN A 270 19.09 -15.69 -1.89
CA ASN A 270 19.19 -15.56 -3.34
C ASN A 270 17.88 -15.12 -4.04
N GLY A 271 17.17 -14.16 -3.43
CA GLY A 271 15.91 -13.61 -3.98
C GLY A 271 14.65 -14.34 -3.52
N THR A 272 14.78 -15.50 -2.86
CA THR A 272 13.65 -16.22 -2.28
C THR A 272 13.45 -15.79 -0.84
N ILE A 273 12.33 -15.13 -0.56
CA ILE A 273 11.97 -14.67 0.79
C ILE A 273 11.17 -15.76 1.50
N THR A 274 11.77 -16.41 2.50
CA THR A 274 11.17 -17.51 3.25
C THR A 274 10.85 -17.07 4.68
N ALA A 275 9.59 -17.18 5.09
CA ALA A 275 9.17 -16.87 6.45
C ALA A 275 9.78 -17.86 7.47
N GLN A 276 10.47 -17.33 8.47
CA GLN A 276 10.85 -18.08 9.68
C GLN A 276 9.75 -17.99 10.75
N THR A 277 9.18 -16.80 10.93
CA THR A 277 8.14 -16.55 11.93
C THR A 277 7.10 -15.59 11.38
N ILE A 278 5.83 -15.87 11.63
CA ILE A 278 4.71 -14.98 11.32
C ILE A 278 3.97 -14.72 12.63
N GLN A 279 4.00 -13.46 13.07
CA GLN A 279 3.30 -13.00 14.26
C GLN A 279 2.02 -12.28 13.82
N LEU A 280 0.86 -12.85 14.15
CA LEU A 280 -0.42 -12.20 13.94
C LEU A 280 -0.62 -11.14 15.02
N PHE A 281 -1.06 -9.97 14.58
CA PHE A 281 -1.68 -8.96 15.43
C PHE A 281 -3.17 -9.16 15.28
N ASN A 282 -3.77 -9.75 16.30
CA ASN A 282 -5.21 -9.83 16.37
C ASN A 282 -5.74 -8.39 16.45
N LYS A 283 -6.09 -7.78 15.31
CA LYS A 283 -7.01 -6.63 15.32
C LYS A 283 -8.19 -7.15 16.12
N ASN A 284 -8.56 -6.45 17.19
CA ASN A 284 -9.68 -6.80 18.06
C ASN A 284 -11.00 -6.86 17.25
N ASN A 285 -11.16 -7.87 16.41
CA ASN A 285 -12.37 -8.25 15.68
C ASN A 285 -13.33 -8.94 16.64
N GLN A 286 -13.23 -8.69 17.95
CA GLN A 286 -14.15 -9.21 18.94
C GLN A 286 -15.52 -8.54 18.91
N ASN A 287 -15.79 -7.51 18.09
CA ASN A 287 -17.11 -6.85 18.13
C ASN A 287 -17.64 -6.25 16.80
N LYS A 288 -17.20 -6.71 15.63
CA LYS A 288 -17.98 -6.47 14.39
C LYS A 288 -18.63 -7.79 13.99
N GLY A 289 -19.87 -7.99 14.46
CA GLY A 289 -20.61 -9.22 14.24
C GLY A 289 -20.73 -9.54 12.77
N ASN A 290 -20.38 -10.77 12.38
CA ASN A 290 -20.72 -11.53 11.16
C ASN A 290 -20.77 -10.80 9.80
N GLU A 291 -20.29 -9.57 9.68
CA GLU A 291 -20.17 -8.90 8.40
C GLU A 291 -19.01 -9.57 7.65
N LYS A 292 -19.37 -10.45 6.71
CA LYS A 292 -18.43 -10.99 5.72
C LYS A 292 -17.75 -9.80 5.05
N ASN A 293 -16.42 -9.69 5.18
CA ASN A 293 -15.66 -8.76 4.37
C ASN A 293 -15.66 -9.30 2.93
N PHE A 294 -16.34 -8.59 2.05
CA PHE A 294 -16.38 -8.93 0.64
C PHE A 294 -15.32 -8.12 -0.13
N PHE A 295 -14.66 -8.78 -1.07
CA PHE A 295 -13.85 -8.15 -2.10
C PHE A 295 -14.25 -8.70 -3.48
N VAL A 296 -13.82 -8.03 -4.54
CA VAL A 296 -14.18 -8.39 -5.91
C VAL A 296 -12.94 -8.92 -6.63
N VAL A 297 -13.06 -10.11 -7.20
CA VAL A 297 -12.06 -10.72 -8.08
C VAL A 297 -12.58 -10.60 -9.51
N ASN A 298 -11.87 -9.87 -10.35
CA ASN A 298 -12.19 -9.73 -11.77
C ASN A 298 -11.05 -10.32 -12.58
N GLY A 299 -11.35 -11.25 -13.49
CA GLY A 299 -10.31 -11.86 -14.28
C GLY A 299 -10.78 -12.98 -15.21
N ILE A 300 -9.79 -13.69 -15.78
CA ILE A 300 -10.03 -14.80 -16.70
C ILE A 300 -9.94 -16.13 -15.94
N VAL A 301 -10.91 -17.01 -16.13
CA VAL A 301 -10.85 -18.38 -15.58
C VAL A 301 -9.70 -19.14 -16.25
N LYS A 302 -8.63 -19.43 -15.50
CA LYS A 302 -7.46 -20.20 -15.96
C LYS A 302 -7.67 -21.70 -15.83
N SER A 303 -8.35 -22.15 -14.79
CA SER A 303 -8.63 -23.56 -14.53
C SER A 303 -9.91 -23.75 -13.72
N ILE A 304 -10.54 -24.91 -13.90
CA ILE A 304 -11.77 -25.32 -13.22
C ILE A 304 -11.56 -26.73 -12.64
N THR A 305 -11.90 -26.92 -11.37
CA THR A 305 -12.00 -28.24 -10.73
C THR A 305 -13.46 -28.46 -10.32
N THR A 306 -14.02 -29.65 -10.54
CA THR A 306 -15.46 -29.94 -10.32
C THR A 306 -15.73 -30.85 -9.13
N ASN A 307 -14.73 -31.15 -8.30
CA ASN A 307 -14.89 -31.90 -7.06
C ASN A 307 -13.68 -31.69 -6.12
N PRO A 308 -13.67 -30.63 -5.28
CA PRO A 308 -14.71 -29.61 -5.11
C PRO A 308 -14.76 -28.60 -6.27
N ASN A 309 -15.85 -27.82 -6.35
CA ASN A 309 -15.99 -26.72 -7.30
C ASN A 309 -15.01 -25.59 -6.94
N ILE A 310 -13.94 -25.45 -7.72
CA ILE A 310 -12.91 -24.43 -7.55
C ILE A 310 -12.63 -23.78 -8.91
N LEU A 311 -12.49 -22.46 -8.90
CA LEU A 311 -12.01 -21.65 -10.02
C LEU A 311 -10.64 -21.06 -9.68
N THR A 312 -9.77 -20.98 -10.68
CA THR A 312 -8.62 -20.09 -10.64
C THR A 312 -8.90 -18.92 -11.57
N ILE A 313 -9.08 -17.74 -11.02
CA ILE A 313 -9.36 -16.48 -11.73
C ILE A 313 -8.06 -15.69 -11.77
N ASP A 314 -7.42 -15.67 -12.93
CA ASP A 314 -6.02 -15.25 -13.11
C ASP A 314 -5.08 -15.96 -12.13
N THR A 315 -4.71 -15.32 -11.02
CA THR A 315 -3.86 -15.89 -9.97
C THR A 315 -4.62 -16.25 -8.70
N THR A 316 -5.91 -15.92 -8.62
CA THR A 316 -6.72 -16.09 -7.40
C THR A 316 -7.50 -17.39 -7.47
N VAL A 317 -7.27 -18.28 -6.50
CA VAL A 317 -8.06 -19.49 -6.33
C VAL A 317 -9.31 -19.16 -5.51
N VAL A 318 -10.48 -19.56 -5.99
CA VAL A 318 -11.80 -19.26 -5.40
C VAL A 318 -12.62 -20.55 -5.33
N ALA A 319 -13.06 -20.92 -4.14
CA ALA A 319 -14.03 -21.99 -3.93
C ALA A 319 -15.43 -21.50 -4.29
N VAL A 320 -16.20 -22.34 -5.00
CA VAL A 320 -17.54 -22.02 -5.49
C VAL A 320 -18.54 -23.01 -4.89
N PRO A 321 -18.96 -22.81 -3.63
CA PRO A 321 -19.93 -23.68 -2.99
C PRO A 321 -21.28 -23.69 -3.72
N SER A 322 -22.15 -24.64 -3.37
CA SER A 322 -23.42 -24.85 -4.07
C SER A 322 -24.43 -23.73 -3.91
N ASP A 323 -24.24 -22.85 -2.93
CA ASP A 323 -25.06 -21.66 -2.66
C ASP A 323 -24.53 -20.39 -3.34
N THR A 324 -23.40 -20.46 -4.07
CA THR A 324 -22.93 -19.32 -4.87
C THR A 324 -23.92 -19.00 -5.99
N GLU A 325 -24.36 -17.75 -6.09
CA GLU A 325 -25.20 -17.29 -7.20
C GLU A 325 -24.34 -17.05 -8.45
N ILE A 326 -24.52 -17.84 -9.51
CA ILE A 326 -23.76 -17.68 -10.76
C ILE A 326 -24.69 -17.12 -11.83
N LYS A 327 -24.36 -15.95 -12.38
CA LYS A 327 -25.11 -15.26 -13.44
C LYS A 327 -24.33 -15.27 -14.74
N ALA A 328 -24.97 -15.63 -15.84
CA ALA A 328 -24.45 -15.42 -17.18
C ALA A 328 -25.51 -14.69 -17.99
N GLN A 329 -25.15 -13.53 -18.58
CA GLN A 329 -26.09 -12.68 -19.32
C GLN A 329 -27.37 -12.35 -18.51
N GLY A 330 -27.21 -12.08 -17.22
CA GLY A 330 -28.31 -11.77 -16.30
C GLY A 330 -29.19 -12.95 -15.88
N LYS A 331 -28.91 -14.18 -16.35
CA LYS A 331 -29.64 -15.40 -15.95
C LYS A 331 -28.83 -16.22 -14.96
N ILE A 332 -29.48 -16.76 -13.93
CA ILE A 332 -28.85 -17.71 -13.02
C ILE A 332 -28.55 -19.01 -13.77
N VAL A 333 -27.31 -19.48 -13.67
CA VAL A 333 -26.77 -20.66 -14.34
C VAL A 333 -26.03 -21.55 -13.35
N ASN A 334 -25.74 -22.79 -13.75
CA ASN A 334 -24.98 -23.73 -12.90
C ASN A 334 -23.48 -23.52 -13.04
N PHE A 335 -22.69 -24.03 -12.08
CA PHE A 335 -21.23 -24.00 -12.13
C PHE A 335 -20.64 -24.60 -13.42
N SER A 336 -21.28 -25.65 -13.95
CA SER A 336 -20.89 -26.29 -15.21
C SER A 336 -21.01 -25.40 -16.46
N SER A 337 -21.66 -24.24 -16.35
CA SER A 337 -21.73 -23.26 -17.44
C SER A 337 -20.47 -22.42 -17.58
N ILE A 338 -19.65 -22.33 -16.51
CA ILE A 338 -18.38 -21.61 -16.52
C ILE A 338 -17.35 -22.46 -17.28
N LYS A 339 -16.62 -21.85 -18.19
CA LYS A 339 -15.56 -22.46 -18.99
C LYS A 339 -14.22 -21.79 -18.75
N VAL A 340 -13.14 -22.55 -18.95
CA VAL A 340 -11.80 -21.97 -19.02
C VAL A 340 -11.78 -20.91 -20.12
N ARG A 341 -11.16 -19.77 -19.82
CA ARG A 341 -11.16 -18.51 -20.60
C ARG A 341 -12.39 -17.63 -20.50
N ASP A 342 -13.43 -18.02 -19.78
CA ASP A 342 -14.51 -17.07 -19.47
C ASP A 342 -13.94 -15.90 -18.66
N ARG A 343 -14.35 -14.69 -18.99
CA ARG A 343 -14.18 -13.54 -18.10
C ARG A 343 -15.28 -13.56 -17.06
N ILE A 344 -14.88 -13.42 -15.81
CA ILE A 344 -15.83 -13.40 -14.69
C ILE A 344 -15.49 -12.30 -13.69
N VAL A 345 -16.52 -11.81 -13.02
CA VAL A 345 -16.43 -10.97 -11.84
C VAL A 345 -17.03 -11.76 -10.68
N ALA A 346 -16.22 -12.10 -9.70
CA ALA A 346 -16.63 -12.83 -8.51
C ALA A 346 -16.64 -11.89 -7.29
N LYS A 347 -17.77 -11.82 -6.58
CA LYS A 347 -17.84 -11.28 -5.23
C LYS A 347 -17.46 -12.39 -4.27
N VAL A 348 -16.37 -12.17 -3.55
CA VAL A 348 -15.68 -13.18 -2.76
C VAL A 348 -15.58 -12.68 -1.32
N HIS A 349 -15.73 -13.57 -0.35
CA HIS A 349 -15.30 -13.33 1.02
C HIS A 349 -14.20 -14.30 1.40
N SER A 350 -13.34 -13.89 2.33
CA SER A 350 -12.36 -14.80 2.93
C SER A 350 -13.04 -15.62 4.03
N SER A 351 -12.79 -16.92 4.02
CA SER A 351 -13.20 -17.86 5.06
C SER A 351 -11.98 -18.64 5.58
N ASP A 352 -12.18 -19.44 6.61
CA ASP A 352 -11.14 -20.34 7.16
C ASP A 352 -10.62 -21.35 6.13
N SER A 353 -11.37 -21.60 5.04
CA SER A 353 -10.98 -22.51 3.96
C SER A 353 -10.42 -21.80 2.72
N GLY A 354 -10.18 -20.48 2.80
CA GLY A 354 -9.70 -19.65 1.70
C GLY A 354 -10.78 -18.73 1.12
N ASN A 355 -10.62 -18.34 -0.14
CA ASN A 355 -11.53 -17.43 -0.83
C ASN A 355 -12.79 -18.17 -1.27
N VAL A 356 -13.97 -17.66 -0.90
CA VAL A 356 -15.26 -18.28 -1.21
C VAL A 356 -16.11 -17.28 -1.99
N ALA A 357 -16.61 -17.69 -3.15
CA ALA A 357 -17.53 -16.87 -3.93
C ALA A 357 -18.94 -16.88 -3.33
N ASP A 358 -19.53 -15.71 -3.14
CA ASP A 358 -20.98 -15.59 -2.89
C ASP A 358 -21.74 -15.33 -4.19
N GLU A 359 -21.14 -14.60 -5.12
CA GLU A 359 -21.74 -14.30 -6.43
C GLU A 359 -20.67 -14.32 -7.52
N ILE A 360 -21.00 -14.86 -8.69
CA ILE A 360 -20.15 -14.86 -9.88
C ILE A 360 -20.96 -14.36 -11.07
N THR A 361 -20.49 -13.33 -11.75
CA THR A 361 -21.05 -12.88 -13.03
C THR A 361 -20.10 -13.23 -14.17
N VAL A 362 -20.56 -14.07 -15.09
CA VAL A 362 -19.87 -14.38 -16.35
C VAL A 362 -20.18 -13.27 -17.35
N THR A 363 -19.16 -12.49 -17.70
CA THR A 363 -19.30 -11.32 -18.58
C THR A 363 -19.19 -11.67 -20.07
N GLY A 364 -18.85 -12.91 -20.39
CA GLY A 364 -18.81 -13.45 -21.74
C GLY A 364 -17.43 -13.95 -22.14
N ASN A 365 -17.40 -14.81 -23.15
CA ASN A 365 -16.20 -15.38 -23.72
C ASN A 365 -16.07 -14.78 -25.13
N ASN A 366 -15.09 -13.89 -25.34
CA ASN A 366 -14.81 -13.30 -26.65
C ASN A 366 -14.13 -14.31 -27.61
N SER A 367 -14.65 -15.54 -27.66
CA SER A 367 -14.24 -16.58 -28.61
C SER A 367 -15.30 -16.77 -29.70
N SER A 368 -15.59 -15.69 -30.42
CA SER A 368 -16.23 -15.74 -31.74
C SER A 368 -15.15 -15.70 -32.83
N LYS A 369 -14.66 -16.88 -33.22
CA LYS A 369 -14.19 -17.14 -34.58
C LYS A 369 -14.77 -18.47 -35.04
N GLY A 370 -16.05 -18.44 -35.40
CA GLY A 370 -16.67 -19.38 -36.33
C GLY A 370 -17.15 -18.57 -37.52
N ASN A 371 -16.58 -18.86 -38.69
CA ASN A 371 -17.15 -18.46 -39.98
C ASN A 371 -18.60 -18.96 -40.07
N GLU A 372 -19.53 -18.09 -40.46
CA GLU A 372 -20.55 -18.35 -41.48
C GLU A 372 -21.46 -17.12 -41.67
N GLY A 373 -21.61 -16.72 -42.94
CA GLY A 373 -22.91 -16.35 -43.53
C GLY A 373 -23.49 -14.98 -43.24
N GLU A 374 -23.39 -14.11 -44.24
CA GLU A 374 -24.27 -12.95 -44.48
C GLU A 374 -25.76 -13.33 -44.35
N GLU A 375 -26.57 -12.48 -43.70
CA GLU A 375 -27.72 -11.84 -44.36
C GLU A 375 -28.44 -10.79 -43.46
N ASN A 376 -29.18 -9.95 -44.17
CA ASN A 376 -29.55 -8.57 -43.92
C ASN A 376 -30.77 -8.29 -42.99
N ASN A 377 -30.84 -7.00 -42.63
CA ASN A 377 -32.02 -6.14 -42.43
C ASN A 377 -32.75 -6.09 -41.07
N GLY A 378 -32.50 -4.99 -40.36
CA GLY A 378 -33.44 -3.85 -40.26
C GLY A 378 -34.58 -3.94 -39.25
N SER A 379 -34.58 -3.05 -38.25
CA SER A 379 -35.68 -2.10 -38.03
C SER A 379 -35.37 -1.14 -36.89
N GLU A 380 -35.74 0.11 -37.12
CA GLU A 380 -35.63 1.28 -36.24
C GLU A 380 -36.53 1.18 -35.00
N GLY A 381 -36.08 1.84 -33.93
CA GLY A 381 -36.86 2.13 -32.72
C GLY A 381 -36.12 3.16 -31.89
N GLN A 382 -36.34 4.45 -32.18
CA GLN A 382 -35.81 5.58 -31.40
C GLN A 382 -36.51 5.64 -30.04
N GLU A 383 -35.72 5.56 -28.97
CA GLU A 383 -36.15 5.95 -27.62
C GLU A 383 -35.20 7.04 -27.11
N ASN A 384 -35.77 8.23 -26.87
CA ASN A 384 -35.13 9.40 -26.30
C ASN A 384 -34.53 9.04 -24.93
N LYS A 385 -33.20 8.99 -24.82
CA LYS A 385 -32.48 9.02 -23.54
C LYS A 385 -31.65 10.29 -23.47
N ASP A 386 -31.81 10.98 -22.34
CA ASP A 386 -31.07 12.18 -21.96
C ASP A 386 -29.58 12.03 -22.30
N ASN A 387 -29.15 12.84 -23.24
CA ASN A 387 -27.83 12.78 -23.83
C ASN A 387 -26.82 13.38 -22.85
N ALA A 388 -26.43 12.59 -21.84
CA ALA A 388 -25.32 12.90 -20.97
C ALA A 388 -24.09 13.13 -21.86
N GLN A 389 -23.59 14.36 -21.90
CA GLN A 389 -22.43 14.71 -22.71
C GLN A 389 -21.22 13.85 -22.29
N THR A 390 -20.92 12.82 -23.09
CA THR A 390 -19.68 12.05 -22.95
C THR A 390 -18.51 12.96 -23.32
N LYS A 391 -17.59 13.17 -22.38
CA LYS A 391 -16.35 13.90 -22.66
C LYS A 391 -15.31 12.92 -23.19
N GLU A 392 -14.67 13.26 -24.30
CA GLU A 392 -13.59 12.48 -24.90
C GLU A 392 -12.28 13.29 -24.85
N TYR A 393 -11.17 12.60 -24.64
CA TYR A 393 -9.83 13.16 -24.58
C TYR A 393 -8.90 12.35 -25.45
N GLU A 394 -8.00 13.02 -26.16
CA GLU A 394 -6.91 12.38 -26.89
C GLU A 394 -5.59 12.96 -26.40
N LEU A 395 -4.69 12.09 -25.89
CA LEU A 395 -3.46 12.51 -25.24
C LEU A 395 -2.28 11.67 -25.74
N ARG A 396 -1.10 12.30 -25.80
CA ARG A 396 0.18 11.61 -25.88
C ARG A 396 0.89 11.78 -24.54
N SER A 397 1.30 10.67 -23.92
CA SER A 397 1.88 10.68 -22.57
C SER A 397 2.77 9.45 -22.37
N VAL A 398 3.43 9.41 -21.22
CA VAL A 398 4.22 8.26 -20.75
C VAL A 398 3.42 7.47 -19.70
N VAL A 399 3.47 6.14 -19.78
CA VAL A 399 2.88 5.23 -18.78
C VAL A 399 3.65 5.34 -17.46
N VAL A 400 2.95 5.67 -16.37
CA VAL A 400 3.51 5.71 -15.01
C VAL A 400 3.41 4.33 -14.36
N SER A 401 2.24 3.71 -14.43
CA SER A 401 1.97 2.38 -13.89
C SER A 401 0.76 1.75 -14.57
N PHE A 402 0.77 0.43 -14.72
CA PHE A 402 -0.35 -0.33 -15.26
C PHE A 402 -0.48 -1.68 -14.55
N ASN A 403 -1.68 -2.01 -14.07
CA ASN A 403 -1.97 -3.31 -13.43
C ASN A 403 -3.01 -4.12 -14.20
N TYR A 404 -3.03 -3.99 -15.53
CA TYR A 404 -3.98 -4.63 -16.46
C TYR A 404 -5.40 -4.08 -16.44
N VAL A 405 -5.79 -3.38 -15.38
CA VAL A 405 -7.14 -2.78 -15.24
C VAL A 405 -7.06 -1.27 -15.12
N ILE A 406 -6.09 -0.75 -14.38
CA ILE A 406 -5.90 0.67 -14.11
C ILE A 406 -4.59 1.13 -14.72
N LEU A 407 -4.69 2.06 -15.65
CA LEU A 407 -3.60 2.75 -16.32
C LEU A 407 -3.46 4.17 -15.76
N ARG A 408 -2.24 4.51 -15.30
CA ARG A 408 -1.84 5.86 -14.93
C ARG A 408 -0.83 6.38 -15.93
N ILE A 409 -1.03 7.59 -16.42
CA ILE A 409 -0.14 8.27 -17.37
C ILE A 409 0.29 9.62 -16.80
N LYS A 410 1.47 10.09 -17.17
CA LYS A 410 2.11 11.27 -16.56
C LYS A 410 1.27 12.54 -16.64
N ASP A 411 0.60 12.76 -17.77
CA ASP A 411 -0.11 14.02 -18.07
C ASP A 411 -1.63 13.93 -17.84
N PHE A 412 -2.08 12.96 -17.04
CA PHE A 412 -3.49 12.77 -16.69
C PHE A 412 -3.65 12.35 -15.23
N GLU A 413 -4.34 13.16 -14.42
CA GLU A 413 -4.41 13.01 -12.96
C GLU A 413 -5.26 11.82 -12.49
N ASN A 414 -6.24 11.41 -13.30
CA ASN A 414 -7.20 10.38 -12.92
C ASN A 414 -6.78 8.97 -13.37
N ASP A 415 -7.23 7.97 -12.63
CA ASP A 415 -7.11 6.57 -13.01
C ASP A 415 -7.91 6.27 -14.28
N ILE A 416 -7.28 5.61 -15.25
CA ILE A 416 -7.91 5.24 -16.52
C ILE A 416 -8.17 3.73 -16.51
N VAL A 417 -9.42 3.34 -16.62
CA VAL A 417 -9.82 1.94 -16.73
C VAL A 417 -9.51 1.43 -18.14
N VAL A 418 -8.69 0.40 -18.22
CA VAL A 418 -8.44 -0.37 -19.44
C VAL A 418 -9.26 -1.64 -19.33
N ASN A 419 -10.14 -1.87 -20.30
CA ASN A 419 -11.00 -3.04 -20.34
C ASN A 419 -10.78 -3.79 -21.66
N GLU A 420 -11.64 -4.76 -21.95
CA GLU A 420 -11.49 -5.57 -23.17
C GLU A 420 -11.92 -4.84 -24.45
N ASP A 421 -12.72 -3.78 -24.33
CA ASP A 421 -13.12 -2.93 -25.44
C ASP A 421 -12.01 -1.96 -25.84
N THR A 422 -11.01 -1.76 -24.98
CA THR A 422 -9.84 -0.94 -25.29
C THR A 422 -9.05 -1.56 -26.44
N LYS A 423 -9.02 -0.86 -27.58
CA LYS A 423 -8.18 -1.26 -28.72
C LYS A 423 -6.71 -0.92 -28.45
N VAL A 424 -5.88 -1.92 -28.18
CA VAL A 424 -4.43 -1.73 -27.98
C VAL A 424 -3.66 -2.07 -29.27
N GLU A 425 -2.88 -1.12 -29.74
CA GLU A 425 -2.02 -1.25 -30.92
C GLU A 425 -0.59 -0.84 -30.56
N LYS A 426 0.37 -1.36 -31.33
CA LYS A 426 1.75 -0.92 -31.31
C LYS A 426 2.12 -0.40 -32.69
N GLU A 427 2.68 0.80 -32.72
CA GLU A 427 3.06 1.48 -33.96
C GLU A 427 3.96 0.57 -34.82
N GLY A 428 3.56 0.37 -36.08
CA GLY A 428 4.24 -0.52 -37.02
C GLY A 428 4.00 -2.03 -36.81
N SER A 429 3.42 -2.46 -35.68
CA SER A 429 3.14 -3.88 -35.38
C SER A 429 1.65 -4.24 -35.39
N GLY A 430 0.76 -3.26 -35.40
CA GLY A 430 -0.70 -3.46 -35.41
C GLY A 430 -1.25 -3.80 -34.02
N ARG A 431 -2.33 -4.58 -33.96
CA ARG A 431 -3.01 -4.93 -32.69
C ARG A 431 -2.13 -5.82 -31.82
N VAL A 432 -2.03 -5.48 -30.53
CA VAL A 432 -1.26 -6.23 -29.53
C VAL A 432 -2.13 -6.55 -28.31
N ASP A 433 -1.65 -7.45 -27.45
CA ASP A 433 -2.30 -7.73 -26.17
C ASP A 433 -2.16 -6.54 -25.23
N VAL A 434 -3.13 -6.35 -24.32
CA VAL A 434 -3.08 -5.30 -23.29
C VAL A 434 -1.85 -5.45 -22.38
N GLN A 435 -1.35 -6.68 -22.22
CA GLN A 435 -0.11 -6.98 -21.49
C GLN A 435 1.14 -6.38 -22.14
N ALA A 436 1.06 -5.91 -23.39
CA ALA A 436 2.16 -5.22 -24.05
C ALA A 436 2.40 -3.80 -23.52
N ILE A 437 1.47 -3.23 -22.74
CA ILE A 437 1.63 -1.91 -22.12
C ILE A 437 2.55 -2.06 -20.90
N GLN A 438 3.73 -1.44 -20.94
CA GLN A 438 4.71 -1.46 -19.86
C GLN A 438 4.90 -0.06 -19.24
N SER A 439 5.45 -0.01 -18.03
CA SER A 439 5.86 1.26 -17.41
C SER A 439 6.90 1.95 -18.29
N ASN A 440 6.82 3.28 -18.40
CA ASN A 440 7.65 4.14 -19.25
C ASN A 440 7.40 4.05 -20.76
N ASP A 441 6.45 3.24 -21.23
CA ASP A 441 6.04 3.30 -22.63
C ASP A 441 5.49 4.68 -22.97
N THR A 442 5.86 5.19 -24.14
CA THR A 442 5.21 6.36 -24.71
C THR A 442 3.99 5.88 -25.49
N LEU A 443 2.82 6.46 -25.22
CA LEU A 443 1.58 6.08 -25.89
C LEU A 443 0.79 7.27 -26.38
N GLN A 444 -0.06 7.03 -27.37
CA GLN A 444 -1.20 7.87 -27.71
C GLN A 444 -2.47 7.16 -27.24
N ILE A 445 -3.32 7.83 -26.46
CA ILE A 445 -4.51 7.24 -25.84
C ILE A 445 -5.74 8.10 -26.09
N HIS A 446 -6.84 7.43 -26.42
CA HIS A 446 -8.17 8.02 -26.45
C HIS A 446 -8.94 7.59 -25.20
N ILE A 447 -9.45 8.56 -24.44
CA ILE A 447 -10.09 8.38 -23.13
C ILE A 447 -11.52 8.91 -23.20
N ARG A 448 -12.49 8.11 -22.77
CA ARG A 448 -13.90 8.50 -22.64
C ARG A 448 -14.29 8.58 -21.17
N TYR A 449 -14.95 9.66 -20.77
CA TYR A 449 -15.58 9.81 -19.46
C TYR A 449 -17.08 9.52 -19.55
N ASP A 450 -17.58 8.64 -18.68
CA ASP A 450 -18.99 8.23 -18.67
C ASP A 450 -19.85 8.95 -17.60
N GLY A 451 -19.24 9.82 -16.80
CA GLY A 451 -19.90 10.47 -15.65
C GLY A 451 -19.40 9.98 -14.29
N GLU A 452 -18.67 8.86 -14.24
CA GLU A 452 -18.07 8.32 -13.02
C GLU A 452 -16.59 8.02 -13.21
N LYS A 453 -16.22 7.36 -14.32
CA LYS A 453 -14.87 6.84 -14.56
C LYS A 453 -14.36 7.23 -15.95
N TYR A 454 -13.04 7.18 -16.08
CA TYR A 454 -12.34 7.37 -17.34
C TYR A 454 -11.98 6.01 -17.92
N TYR A 455 -12.33 5.77 -19.18
CA TYR A 455 -12.08 4.53 -19.89
C TYR A 455 -11.17 4.76 -21.08
N ALA A 456 -10.14 3.93 -21.23
CA ALA A 456 -9.37 3.90 -22.46
C ALA A 456 -10.21 3.24 -23.57
N THR A 457 -10.49 3.95 -24.66
CA THR A 457 -11.15 3.34 -25.83
C THR A 457 -10.11 2.85 -26.85
N SER A 458 -8.96 3.52 -26.93
CA SER A 458 -7.83 3.09 -27.77
C SER A 458 -6.50 3.51 -27.16
N VAL A 459 -5.50 2.63 -27.23
CA VAL A 459 -4.13 2.86 -26.81
C VAL A 459 -3.21 2.47 -27.97
N VAL A 460 -2.35 3.38 -28.40
CA VAL A 460 -1.32 3.13 -29.42
C VAL A 460 0.04 3.33 -28.77
N LEU A 461 0.78 2.23 -28.58
CA LEU A 461 2.17 2.24 -28.11
C LEU A 461 3.05 2.82 -29.21
N LEU A 462 3.69 3.95 -28.93
CA LEU A 462 4.55 4.66 -29.86
C LEU A 462 5.96 4.09 -29.78
N THR A 463 6.58 3.87 -30.93
CA THR A 463 7.97 3.41 -30.95
C THR A 463 8.85 4.63 -30.78
N VAL A 464 9.53 4.77 -29.64
CA VAL A 464 10.53 5.82 -29.49
C VAL A 464 11.58 5.59 -30.57
N PRO A 465 11.83 6.55 -31.48
CA PRO A 465 12.87 6.38 -32.48
C PRO A 465 14.17 6.13 -31.72
N GLN A 466 14.71 4.91 -31.83
CA GLN A 466 16.04 4.64 -31.31
C GLN A 466 16.95 5.62 -32.01
N HIS A 467 17.49 6.59 -31.27
CA HIS A 467 18.62 7.38 -31.77
C HIS A 467 19.65 6.35 -32.19
N LYS A 468 19.81 6.16 -33.51
CA LYS A 468 20.96 5.46 -34.06
C LYS A 468 22.14 6.22 -33.48
N ASN A 469 22.83 5.62 -32.52
CA ASN A 469 24.14 6.07 -32.12
C ASN A 469 24.97 6.03 -33.40
N GLU A 470 25.11 7.19 -34.04
CA GLU A 470 26.06 7.36 -35.13
C GLU A 470 27.42 7.00 -34.53
N ALA A 471 27.99 5.91 -35.03
CA ALA A 471 29.32 5.48 -34.67
C ALA A 471 30.28 6.62 -35.05
N PHE A 472 30.82 7.30 -34.04
CA PHE A 472 31.98 8.18 -34.16
C PHE A 472 33.25 7.38 -33.91
#